data_AF-A0A0A0BT45-F1
#
_entry.id   AF-A0A0A0BT45-F1
#
_cell.length_a   1.000
_cell.length_b   1.000
_cell.length_c   1.000
_cell.angle_alpha   90.00
_cell.angle_beta   90.00
_cell.angle_gamma   90.00
#
_symmetry.space_group_name_H-M   'P 1'
#
loop_
_entity.id
_entity.type
_entity.pdbx_description
1 polymer ?
#
loop_
_entity_poly.entity_id
_entity_poly.type
_entity_poly.pdbx_seq_one_letter_code
_entity_poly.pdbx_strand_id
1 'polypeptide(L)'
;MIASGVPYEVTDVEGHTPASLDEFTGQVTMHAHGPTGDHEVAGSGQDEHDGTVRVHEKDHHGTGKDVRVWTVSPAADGEGFDAES
;
A
#
# COMPACT_ATOMS: atom_id res chain seq x y z
N MET A 1 -13.41 -1.00 -7.37
CA MET A 1 -12.99 0.12 -8.25
C MET A 1 -12.06 0.97 -7.42
N ILE A 2 -10.92 1.41 -7.95
CA ILE A 2 -9.97 2.27 -7.23
C ILE A 2 -9.92 3.61 -7.96
N ALA A 3 -10.09 4.71 -7.24
CA ALA A 3 -9.83 6.07 -7.72
C ALA A 3 -8.32 6.35 -7.69
N SER A 4 -7.77 6.83 -8.81
CA SER A 4 -6.34 7.18 -8.90
C SER A 4 -6.06 8.61 -8.41
N GLY A 5 -4.86 8.83 -7.86
CA GLY A 5 -4.43 10.14 -7.36
C GLY A 5 -5.18 10.64 -6.13
N VAL A 6 -5.73 9.74 -5.33
CA VAL A 6 -6.33 10.04 -4.02
C VAL A 6 -5.75 9.11 -2.97
N PRO A 7 -5.53 9.59 -1.73
CA PRO A 7 -4.99 8.78 -0.66
C PRO A 7 -6.02 7.76 -0.15
N TYR A 8 -5.54 6.56 0.16
CA TYR A 8 -6.24 5.53 0.90
C TYR A 8 -5.45 5.26 2.18
N GLU A 9 -6.09 5.34 3.33
CA GLU A 9 -5.48 5.02 4.62
C GLU A 9 -5.14 3.53 4.67
N VAL A 10 -3.89 3.20 4.98
CA VAL A 10 -3.49 1.81 5.23
C VAL A 10 -3.85 1.44 6.66
N THR A 11 -4.82 0.55 6.82
CA THR A 11 -5.31 0.12 8.14
C THR A 11 -4.59 -1.12 8.67
N ASP A 12 -4.05 -1.95 7.77
CA ASP A 12 -3.42 -3.23 8.10
C ASP A 12 -2.32 -3.59 7.09
N VAL A 13 -1.22 -4.16 7.58
CA VAL A 13 -0.17 -4.82 6.82
C VAL A 13 0.10 -6.18 7.47
N GLU A 14 0.04 -7.25 6.70
CA GLU A 14 0.29 -8.64 7.18
C GLU A 14 -0.49 -9.02 8.47
N GLY A 15 -1.70 -8.48 8.66
CA GLY A 15 -2.57 -8.76 9.80
C GLY A 15 -2.30 -7.92 11.05
N HIS A 16 -1.51 -6.85 10.95
CA HIS A 16 -1.34 -5.87 12.02
C HIS A 16 -1.38 -4.42 11.52
N THR A 17 -1.65 -3.48 12.43
CA THR A 17 -1.49 -2.04 12.12
C THR A 17 -0.02 -1.74 11.81
N PRO A 18 0.27 -1.05 10.69
CA PRO A 18 1.64 -0.75 10.29
C PRO A 18 2.31 0.21 11.28
N ALA A 19 3.56 -0.05 11.63
CA ALA A 19 4.35 0.80 12.53
C ALA A 19 5.54 1.49 11.84
N SER A 20 5.93 1.02 10.65
CA SER A 20 7.08 1.54 9.90
C SER A 20 6.94 1.33 8.40
N LEU A 21 7.63 2.16 7.60
CA LEU A 21 7.67 1.99 6.13
C LEU A 21 8.34 0.68 5.68
N ASP A 22 9.28 0.18 6.47
CA ASP A 22 10.02 -1.05 6.15
C ASP A 22 9.11 -2.28 6.05
N GLU A 23 7.95 -2.26 6.74
CA GLU A 23 6.94 -3.33 6.70
C GLU A 23 6.26 -3.47 5.34
N PHE A 24 6.34 -2.44 4.50
CA PHE A 24 5.80 -2.47 3.15
C PHE A 24 6.78 -3.04 2.13
N THR A 25 8.03 -3.35 2.52
CA THR A 25 9.07 -3.82 1.60
C THR A 25 9.06 -5.34 1.42
N GLY A 26 9.42 -5.82 0.23
CA GLY A 26 9.37 -7.25 -0.09
C GLY A 26 7.95 -7.72 -0.44
N GLN A 27 7.64 -9.00 -0.21
CA GLN A 27 6.26 -9.49 -0.42
C GLN A 27 5.37 -8.95 0.69
N VAL A 28 4.26 -8.35 0.31
CA VAL A 28 3.36 -7.67 1.24
C VAL A 28 1.90 -7.79 0.81
N THR A 29 1.02 -7.96 1.79
CA THR A 29 -0.42 -7.82 1.71
C THR A 29 -0.83 -6.71 2.67
N MET A 30 -1.49 -5.67 2.15
CA MET A 30 -1.99 -4.56 2.95
C MET A 30 -3.47 -4.31 2.66
N HIS A 31 -4.20 -3.79 3.65
CA HIS A 31 -5.57 -3.32 3.50
C HIS A 31 -5.60 -1.80 3.51
N ALA A 32 -6.21 -1.23 2.46
CA ALA A 32 -6.31 0.21 2.26
C ALA A 32 -7.79 0.64 2.23
N HIS A 33 -8.15 1.61 3.07
CA HIS A 33 -9.48 2.18 3.17
C HIS A 33 -9.52 3.56 2.52
N GLY A 34 -10.49 3.80 1.63
CA GLY A 34 -10.60 5.12 1.00
C GLY A 34 -11.95 5.38 0.35
N PRO A 35 -12.03 6.37 -0.57
CA PRO A 35 -13.29 6.86 -1.13
C PRO A 35 -14.13 5.80 -1.87
N THR A 36 -13.51 4.68 -2.23
CA THR A 36 -14.16 3.58 -2.96
C THR A 36 -14.35 2.32 -2.11
N GLY A 37 -14.13 2.41 -0.79
CA GLY A 37 -14.23 1.32 0.18
C GLY A 37 -12.88 0.70 0.56
N ASP A 38 -12.94 -0.48 1.16
CA ASP A 38 -11.80 -1.29 1.56
C ASP A 38 -11.25 -2.11 0.40
N HIS A 39 -9.92 -2.13 0.26
CA HIS A 39 -9.23 -2.89 -0.77
C HIS A 39 -8.05 -3.66 -0.18
N GLU A 40 -7.97 -4.94 -0.53
CA GLU A 40 -6.78 -5.76 -0.28
C GLU A 40 -5.80 -5.58 -1.45
N VAL A 41 -4.56 -5.21 -1.12
CA VAL A 41 -3.47 -5.03 -2.07
C VAL A 41 -2.39 -6.05 -1.73
N ALA A 42 -2.23 -7.06 -2.60
CA ALA A 42 -1.18 -8.06 -2.49
C ALA A 42 -0.14 -7.85 -3.59
N GLY A 43 1.13 -7.73 -3.21
CA GLY A 43 2.16 -7.30 -4.14
C GLY A 43 3.59 -7.41 -3.62
N SER A 44 4.48 -6.68 -4.28
CA SER A 44 5.87 -6.54 -3.88
C SER A 44 6.25 -5.06 -3.71
N GLY A 45 6.67 -4.68 -2.52
CA GLY A 45 7.14 -3.34 -2.22
C GLY A 45 8.64 -3.14 -2.38
N GLN A 46 9.01 -1.95 -2.83
CA GLN A 46 10.37 -1.49 -3.00
C GLN A 46 10.53 -0.11 -2.35
N ASP A 47 11.51 0.03 -1.45
CA ASP A 47 11.90 1.32 -0.88
C ASP A 47 12.52 2.21 -1.96
N GLU A 48 12.02 3.44 -2.09
CA GLU A 48 12.51 4.42 -3.09
C GLU A 48 13.57 5.38 -2.52
N HIS A 49 13.99 5.19 -1.26
CA HIS A 49 14.98 6.01 -0.55
C HIS A 49 14.62 7.50 -0.41
N ASP A 50 13.37 7.88 -0.64
CA ASP A 50 12.83 9.24 -0.52
C ASP A 50 11.75 9.37 0.58
N GLY A 51 11.63 8.35 1.44
CA GLY A 51 10.59 8.27 2.46
C GLY A 51 9.27 7.69 1.95
N THR A 52 9.30 7.00 0.80
CA THR A 52 8.16 6.26 0.25
C THR A 52 8.53 4.83 -0.12
N VAL A 53 7.50 3.98 -0.20
CA VAL A 53 7.60 2.60 -0.71
C VAL A 53 6.68 2.46 -1.92
N ARG A 54 7.19 1.90 -3.02
CA ARG A 54 6.38 1.52 -4.18
C ARG A 54 5.95 0.07 -4.08
N VAL A 55 4.66 -0.15 -3.92
CA VAL A 55 4.05 -1.49 -3.93
C VAL A 55 3.49 -1.80 -5.31
N HIS A 56 4.06 -2.82 -5.95
CA HIS A 56 3.57 -3.35 -7.21
C HIS A 56 2.52 -4.43 -6.92
N GLU A 57 1.24 -4.07 -7.03
CA GLU A 57 0.08 -4.96 -6.84
C GLU A 57 0.04 -6.02 -7.95
N LYS A 58 -0.26 -7.27 -7.58
CA LYS A 58 -0.31 -8.41 -8.50
C LYS A 58 -1.65 -9.13 -8.41
N ASP A 59 -2.23 -9.46 -9.56
CA ASP A 59 -3.58 -10.04 -9.71
C ASP A 59 -3.78 -11.43 -9.06
N HIS A 60 -2.76 -12.27 -9.02
CA HIS A 60 -2.79 -13.61 -8.43
C HIS A 60 -2.21 -13.60 -7.01
N HIS A 61 -2.78 -12.77 -6.13
CA HIS A 61 -2.42 -12.73 -4.70
C HIS A 61 -0.90 -12.57 -4.50
N GLY A 62 -0.31 -11.56 -5.14
CA GLY A 62 1.11 -11.24 -4.98
C GLY A 62 2.09 -11.97 -5.92
N THR A 63 1.65 -12.79 -6.89
CA THR A 63 2.58 -13.56 -7.76
C THR A 63 2.41 -13.36 -9.27
N GLY A 64 1.33 -12.73 -9.70
CA GLY A 64 0.99 -12.56 -11.12
C GLY A 64 1.49 -11.25 -11.75
N LYS A 65 0.75 -10.77 -12.76
CA LYS A 65 1.10 -9.56 -13.50
C LYS A 65 0.89 -8.33 -12.61
N ASP A 66 1.74 -7.32 -12.77
CA ASP A 66 1.50 -6.00 -12.18
C ASP A 66 0.17 -5.43 -12.68
N VAL A 67 -0.75 -5.23 -11.74
CA VAL A 67 -2.07 -4.65 -11.97
C VAL A 67 -2.02 -3.15 -11.82
N ARG A 68 -1.30 -2.70 -10.79
CA ARG A 68 -1.27 -1.33 -10.30
C ARG A 68 -0.01 -1.10 -9.49
N VAL A 69 0.43 0.14 -9.40
CA VAL A 69 1.52 0.56 -8.51
C VAL A 69 0.92 1.50 -7.48
N TRP A 70 1.25 1.27 -6.22
CA TRP A 70 0.84 2.09 -5.10
C TRP A 70 2.07 2.78 -4.52
N THR A 71 1.99 4.07 -4.26
CA THR A 71 2.99 4.81 -3.48
C THR A 71 2.50 4.90 -2.05
N VAL A 72 3.23 4.27 -1.13
CA VAL A 72 2.97 4.33 0.31
C VAL A 72 3.87 5.38 0.94
N SER A 73 3.28 6.27 1.74
CA SER A 73 3.98 7.32 2.47
C SER A 73 3.38 7.53 3.86
N PRO A 74 4.10 8.13 4.82
CA PRO A 74 3.50 8.53 6.10
C PRO A 74 2.29 9.43 5.86
N ALA A 75 1.23 9.22 6.64
CA ALA A 75 0.02 10.04 6.56
C ALA A 75 0.32 11.51 6.91
N ALA A 76 -0.44 12.44 6.33
CA ALA A 76 -0.19 13.88 6.49
C ALA A 76 -0.41 14.39 7.93
N ASP A 77 -1.25 13.71 8.71
CA ASP A 77 -1.48 13.97 10.14
C ASP A 77 -0.39 13.37 11.04
N GLY A 78 0.50 12.55 10.47
CA GLY A 78 1.57 11.86 11.18
C GLY A 78 1.15 10.58 11.88
N GLU A 79 -0.09 10.11 11.67
CA GLU A 79 -0.63 8.89 12.25
C GLU A 79 -0.89 7.85 11.15
N GLY A 80 -0.02 6.84 11.07
CA GLY A 80 -0.16 5.76 10.09
C GLY A 80 0.40 6.10 8.70
N PHE A 81 -0.17 5.48 7.66
CA PHE A 81 0.35 5.54 6.29
C PHE A 81 -0.79 5.66 5.29
N ASP A 82 -0.55 6.42 4.23
CA ASP A 82 -1.43 6.56 3.08
C ASP A 82 -0.84 5.85 1.86
N ALA A 83 -1.70 5.25 1.05
CA ALA A 83 -1.38 4.64 -0.23
C ALA A 83 -2.12 5.35 -1.38
N GLU A 84 -1.39 5.74 -2.42
CA GLU A 84 -1.94 6.37 -3.63
C GLU A 84 -1.62 5.55 -4.88
N SER A 85 -2.60 5.36 -5.78
CA SER A 85 -2.45 4.60 -7.02
C SER A 85 -2.59 5.41 -8.30
#